data_AF-A0A1C4W8C1-F1
#
_entry.id   AF-A0A1C4W8C1-F1
#
_cell.length_a   1.000
_cell.length_b   1.000
_cell.length_c   1.000
_cell.angle_alpha   90.00
_cell.angle_beta   90.00
_cell.angle_gamma   90.00
#
_symmetry.space_group_name_H-M   'P 1'
#
loop_
_entity.id
_entity.type
_entity.pdbx_description
1 polymer ?
#
loop_
_entity_poly.entity_id
_entity_poly.type
_entity_poly.pdbx_seq_one_letter_code
_entity_poly.pdbx_strand_id
1 'polypeptide(L)'
;MDATSQRLLMCRPTYFAVDYAINPWMDPTAPVDPALAIRQWEQLRQTYRDLGHTVEEITPVPGLPDMVFAANGGTVIDGKAMAVQFRDPQRADEAPAYRAWFEDAGFEMYDPKHVNEGEGDVLLAGDHLLAGTGFRTAHASHAQLQEVFGYPVITMQLVDPRFYHLDTALTVLDEQTVAYLPEAFSPGSQAVLRRLFPDAVHATMADAEVLGLNAVSDGRHVVLPAQATDLAAKLRDRGYETIGVDLSELRKAGGGPKCCTLRLRQGKASK
;
A
#
# COMPACT_ATOMS: atom_id res chain seq x y z
N MET A 1 -12.87 19.63 1.74
CA MET A 1 -12.40 18.24 1.78
C MET A 1 -12.52 17.80 3.22
N ASP A 2 -13.31 16.76 3.47
CA ASP A 2 -13.55 16.24 4.81
C ASP A 2 -12.68 14.99 5.02
N ALA A 3 -12.01 14.92 6.16
CA ALA A 3 -11.19 13.77 6.53
C ALA A 3 -12.09 12.61 6.95
N THR A 4 -11.81 11.41 6.44
CA THR A 4 -12.52 10.19 6.82
C THR A 4 -11.67 9.36 7.77
N SER A 5 -12.15 9.16 9.01
CA SER A 5 -11.47 8.27 9.97
C SER A 5 -11.37 6.84 9.43
N GLN A 6 -10.19 6.22 9.58
CA GLN A 6 -9.87 4.90 9.02
C GLN A 6 -9.47 3.93 10.14
N ARG A 7 -9.74 2.64 9.93
CA ARG A 7 -9.13 1.55 10.70
C ARG A 7 -7.95 1.00 9.90
N LEU A 8 -6.78 0.96 10.52
CA LEU A 8 -5.52 0.61 9.89
C LEU A 8 -4.88 -0.56 10.65
N LEU A 9 -4.41 -1.56 9.93
CA LEU A 9 -3.55 -2.61 10.45
C LEU A 9 -2.10 -2.27 10.11
N MET A 10 -1.23 -2.35 11.12
CA MET A 10 0.22 -2.20 10.96
C MET A 10 0.95 -3.33 11.69
N CYS A 11 2.20 -3.60 11.31
CA CYS A 11 3.06 -4.57 11.99
C CYS A 11 4.33 -3.87 12.47
N ARG A 12 4.63 -3.98 13.76
CA ARG A 12 5.80 -3.32 14.34
C ARG A 12 7.10 -3.95 13.81
N PRO A 13 8.11 -3.18 13.35
CA PRO A 13 9.36 -3.68 12.74
C PRO A 13 10.35 -4.28 13.76
N THR A 14 9.88 -5.15 14.66
CA THR A 14 10.69 -5.75 15.73
C THR A 14 11.81 -6.63 15.19
N TYR A 15 11.58 -7.30 14.06
CA TYR A 15 12.54 -8.18 13.39
C TYR A 15 12.95 -7.64 12.01
N PHE A 16 12.75 -6.35 11.76
CA PHE A 16 13.07 -5.76 10.46
C PHE A 16 14.57 -5.85 10.16
N ALA A 17 14.87 -6.32 8.95
CA ALA A 17 16.21 -6.43 8.39
C ALA A 17 16.10 -6.43 6.86
N VAL A 18 17.23 -6.24 6.17
CA VAL A 18 17.34 -6.41 4.72
C VAL A 18 18.37 -7.51 4.50
N ASP A 19 17.93 -8.77 4.60
CA ASP A 19 18.82 -9.95 4.55
C ASP A 19 18.85 -10.60 3.15
N TYR A 20 18.00 -10.14 2.24
CA TYR A 20 17.85 -10.63 0.87
C TYR A 20 17.39 -9.50 -0.07
N ALA A 21 17.42 -9.76 -1.38
CA ALA A 21 16.97 -8.80 -2.39
C ALA A 21 15.91 -9.44 -3.32
N ILE A 22 14.67 -8.98 -3.19
CA ILE A 22 13.52 -9.39 -4.02
C ILE A 22 12.88 -8.20 -4.76
N ASN A 23 13.51 -7.03 -4.68
CA ASN A 23 13.18 -5.83 -5.45
C ASN A 23 14.45 -4.96 -5.65
N PRO A 24 14.42 -3.97 -6.57
CA PRO A 24 15.62 -3.16 -6.87
C PRO A 24 16.09 -2.21 -5.75
N TRP A 25 15.31 -2.01 -4.69
CA TRP A 25 15.65 -1.12 -3.58
C TRP A 25 16.52 -1.81 -2.52
N MET A 26 16.39 -3.13 -2.41
CA MET A 26 17.06 -3.93 -1.40
C MET A 26 18.54 -4.12 -1.73
N ASP A 27 19.40 -3.68 -0.82
CA ASP A 27 20.82 -3.98 -0.79
C ASP A 27 21.18 -4.66 0.55
N PRO A 28 21.34 -5.99 0.57
CA PRO A 28 21.68 -6.72 1.79
C PRO A 28 23.05 -6.38 2.38
N THR A 29 23.89 -5.65 1.63
CA THR A 29 25.19 -5.19 2.12
C THR A 29 25.12 -3.83 2.81
N ALA A 30 24.03 -3.08 2.59
CA ALA A 30 23.80 -1.79 3.22
C ALA A 30 23.31 -1.98 4.67
N PRO A 31 23.89 -1.26 5.64
CA PRO A 31 23.46 -1.39 7.03
C PRO A 31 22.06 -0.83 7.24
N VAL A 32 21.26 -1.55 8.02
CA VAL A 32 19.98 -1.09 8.59
C VAL A 32 20.20 -0.70 10.05
N ASP A 33 19.55 0.36 10.51
CA ASP A 33 19.44 0.71 11.94
C ASP A 33 18.04 0.30 12.44
N PRO A 34 17.91 -0.86 13.12
CA PRO A 34 16.62 -1.34 13.60
C PRO A 34 15.97 -0.40 14.63
N ALA A 35 16.78 0.27 15.46
CA ALA A 35 16.27 1.20 16.46
C ALA A 35 15.68 2.46 15.79
N LEU A 36 16.31 2.94 14.72
CA LEU A 36 15.76 4.02 13.91
C LEU A 36 14.51 3.57 13.14
N ALA A 37 14.50 2.38 12.53
CA ALA A 37 13.33 1.85 11.84
C ALA A 37 12.10 1.78 12.76
N ILE A 38 12.29 1.32 14.00
CA ILE A 38 11.25 1.31 15.03
C ILE A 38 10.76 2.73 15.37
N ARG A 39 11.67 3.70 15.56
CA ARG A 39 11.28 5.10 15.86
C ARG A 39 10.49 5.73 14.71
N GLN A 40 10.94 5.51 13.48
CA GLN A 40 10.29 5.99 12.26
C GLN A 40 8.88 5.40 12.11
N TRP A 41 8.74 4.10 12.33
CA TRP A 41 7.44 3.43 12.31
C TRP A 41 6.50 3.90 13.43
N GLU A 42 7.00 4.08 14.66
CA GLU A 42 6.18 4.62 15.76
C GLU A 42 5.73 6.05 15.48
N GLN A 43 6.56 6.88 14.85
CA GLN A 43 6.17 8.21 14.43
C GLN A 43 5.06 8.16 13.37
N LEU A 44 5.15 7.27 12.38
CA LEU A 44 4.08 7.04 11.41
C LEU A 44 2.77 6.64 12.09
N ARG A 45 2.85 5.65 13.00
CA ARG A 45 1.71 5.16 13.76
C ARG A 45 1.07 6.27 14.60
N GLN A 46 1.88 7.09 15.25
CA GLN A 46 1.40 8.22 16.05
C GLN A 46 0.73 9.28 15.17
N THR A 47 1.31 9.60 14.00
CA THR A 47 0.69 10.50 13.02
C THR A 47 -0.73 10.05 12.66
N TYR A 48 -0.96 8.76 12.40
CA TYR A 48 -2.31 8.27 12.13
C TYR A 48 -3.27 8.43 13.31
N ARG A 49 -2.80 8.20 14.54
CA ARG A 49 -3.62 8.38 15.76
C ARG A 49 -3.97 9.84 15.98
N ASP A 50 -3.04 10.75 15.74
CA ASP A 50 -3.25 12.21 15.87
C ASP A 50 -4.26 12.73 14.83
N LEU A 51 -4.33 12.10 13.65
CA LEU A 51 -5.34 12.35 12.62
C LEU A 51 -6.71 11.69 12.93
N GLY A 52 -6.84 11.00 14.07
CA GLY A 52 -8.10 10.39 14.51
C GLY A 52 -8.39 9.04 13.86
N HIS A 53 -7.39 8.37 13.28
CA HIS A 53 -7.51 6.99 12.81
C HIS A 53 -7.36 6.00 13.97
N THR A 54 -7.95 4.82 13.80
CA THR A 54 -7.73 3.68 14.69
C THR A 54 -6.61 2.84 14.11
N VAL A 55 -5.56 2.59 14.89
CA VAL A 55 -4.47 1.70 14.49
C VAL A 55 -4.48 0.44 15.34
N GLU A 56 -4.66 -0.69 14.65
CA GLU A 56 -4.54 -2.05 15.16
C GLU A 56 -3.19 -2.63 14.73
N GLU A 57 -2.71 -3.60 15.51
CA GLU A 57 -1.39 -4.17 15.31
C GLU A 57 -1.46 -5.70 15.20
N ILE A 58 -0.72 -6.25 14.25
CA ILE A 58 -0.41 -7.69 14.19
C ILE A 58 0.92 -7.93 14.92
N THR A 59 1.01 -9.06 15.61
CA THR A 59 2.25 -9.45 16.31
C THR A 59 3.32 -9.84 15.27
N PRO A 60 4.51 -9.22 15.26
CA PRO A 60 5.57 -9.60 14.33
C PRO A 60 6.11 -10.99 14.65
N VAL A 61 6.53 -11.72 13.62
CA VAL A 61 7.05 -13.09 13.72
C VAL A 61 8.58 -13.09 13.49
N PRO A 62 9.37 -13.74 14.36
CA PRO A 62 10.81 -13.86 14.15
C PRO A 62 11.15 -14.49 12.80
N GLY A 63 12.12 -13.92 12.09
CA GLY A 63 12.55 -14.42 10.78
C GLY A 63 11.73 -13.93 9.59
N LEU A 64 10.68 -13.12 9.82
CA LEU A 64 9.87 -12.50 8.76
C LEU A 64 10.08 -10.96 8.76
N PRO A 65 11.22 -10.47 8.22
CA PRO A 65 11.57 -9.05 8.34
C PRO A 65 10.62 -8.12 7.58
N ASP A 66 10.07 -8.57 6.45
CA ASP A 66 9.14 -7.81 5.61
C ASP A 66 7.70 -7.79 6.14
N MET A 67 7.42 -8.49 7.25
CA MET A 67 6.10 -8.51 7.86
C MET A 67 5.65 -7.11 8.31
N VAL A 68 6.56 -6.15 8.47
CA VAL A 68 6.26 -4.72 8.69
C VAL A 68 5.37 -4.13 7.56
N PHE A 69 5.46 -4.65 6.34
CA PHE A 69 4.72 -4.19 5.17
C PHE A 69 3.31 -4.80 5.11
N ALA A 70 2.47 -4.36 6.06
CA ALA A 70 1.11 -4.86 6.27
C ALA A 70 0.19 -4.71 5.07
N ALA A 71 0.42 -3.74 4.18
CA ALA A 71 -0.38 -3.60 2.95
C ALA A 71 -0.39 -4.88 2.11
N ASN A 72 0.67 -5.69 2.17
CA ASN A 72 0.73 -6.94 1.44
C ASN A 72 0.15 -8.14 2.19
N GLY A 73 -0.38 -7.96 3.40
CA GLY A 73 -0.96 -9.05 4.19
C GLY A 73 -2.31 -9.55 3.68
N GLY A 74 -3.03 -8.72 2.93
CA GLY A 74 -4.38 -9.03 2.43
C GLY A 74 -5.01 -7.86 1.68
N THR A 75 -6.19 -8.12 1.12
CA THR A 75 -7.10 -7.07 0.62
C THR A 75 -8.38 -7.13 1.43
N VAL A 76 -8.79 -6.01 2.03
CA VAL A 76 -9.99 -5.94 2.89
C VAL A 76 -10.96 -4.90 2.36
N ILE A 77 -12.17 -5.34 2.01
CA ILE A 77 -13.26 -4.52 1.47
C ILE A 77 -14.58 -5.04 2.01
N ASP A 78 -15.41 -4.14 2.53
CA ASP A 78 -16.76 -4.43 3.02
C ASP A 78 -16.85 -5.61 4.01
N GLY A 79 -15.86 -5.75 4.91
CA GLY A 79 -15.82 -6.84 5.88
C GLY A 79 -15.39 -8.20 5.32
N LYS A 80 -15.10 -8.28 4.02
CA LYS A 80 -14.44 -9.44 3.38
C LYS A 80 -12.94 -9.22 3.34
N ALA A 81 -12.18 -10.28 3.55
CA ALA A 81 -10.74 -10.28 3.42
C ALA A 81 -10.29 -11.41 2.48
N MET A 82 -9.46 -11.07 1.49
CA MET A 82 -8.79 -12.05 0.65
C MET A 82 -7.34 -12.21 1.14
N ALA A 83 -6.97 -13.44 1.48
CA ALA A 83 -5.61 -13.78 1.85
C ALA A 83 -4.67 -13.71 0.63
N VAL A 84 -3.38 -13.56 0.90
CA VAL A 84 -2.34 -13.41 -0.13
C VAL A 84 -1.62 -14.71 -0.44
N GLN A 85 -1.09 -14.78 -1.65
CA GLN A 85 -0.09 -15.74 -2.04
C GLN A 85 1.07 -14.95 -2.62
N PHE A 86 2.16 -14.82 -1.87
CA PHE A 86 3.34 -14.08 -2.30
C PHE A 86 4.01 -14.73 -3.50
N ARG A 87 4.60 -13.89 -4.37
CA ARG A 87 5.42 -14.37 -5.48
C ARG A 87 6.73 -14.98 -4.98
N ASP A 88 7.38 -14.28 -4.06
CA ASP A 88 8.71 -14.60 -3.58
C ASP A 88 8.63 -15.46 -2.30
N PRO A 89 9.36 -16.60 -2.23
CA PRO A 89 9.26 -17.55 -1.12
C PRO A 89 9.71 -16.96 0.22
N GLN A 90 10.55 -15.92 0.22
CA GLN A 90 11.02 -15.22 1.41
C GLN A 90 9.88 -14.62 2.24
N ARG A 91 8.75 -14.29 1.59
CA ARG A 91 7.57 -13.71 2.23
C ARG A 91 6.43 -14.71 2.43
N ALA A 92 6.57 -15.95 1.96
CA ALA A 92 5.48 -16.92 1.93
C ALA A 92 4.88 -17.19 3.32
N ASP A 93 5.73 -17.24 4.35
CA ASP A 93 5.33 -17.53 5.73
C ASP A 93 4.63 -16.34 6.44
N GLU A 94 4.61 -15.15 5.81
CA GLU A 94 3.80 -14.02 6.30
C GLU A 94 2.30 -14.24 6.05
N ALA A 95 1.95 -14.91 4.93
CA ALA A 95 0.58 -15.14 4.52
C ALA A 95 -0.28 -15.86 5.58
N PRO A 96 0.16 -16.98 6.19
CA PRO A 96 -0.62 -17.62 7.26
C PRO A 96 -0.76 -16.75 8.51
N ALA A 97 0.22 -15.90 8.83
CA ALA A 97 0.15 -15.01 9.99
C ALA A 97 -0.93 -13.92 9.80
N TYR A 98 -0.96 -13.27 8.62
CA TYR A 98 -2.00 -12.31 8.28
C TYR A 98 -3.39 -12.96 8.18
N ARG A 99 -3.47 -14.15 7.56
CA ARG A 99 -4.72 -14.93 7.47
C ARG A 99 -5.31 -15.18 8.86
N ALA A 100 -4.49 -15.68 9.80
CA ALA A 100 -4.93 -15.94 11.17
C ALA A 100 -5.41 -14.66 11.88
N TRP A 101 -4.71 -13.55 11.69
CA TRP A 101 -5.13 -12.26 12.25
C TRP A 101 -6.51 -11.83 11.74
N PHE A 102 -6.79 -11.98 10.44
CA PHE A 102 -8.10 -11.63 9.89
C PHE A 102 -9.22 -12.55 10.40
N GLU A 103 -8.96 -13.85 10.57
CA GLU A 103 -9.92 -14.79 11.16
C GLU A 103 -10.26 -14.42 12.60
N ASP A 104 -9.25 -14.12 13.42
CA ASP A 104 -9.43 -13.69 14.81
C ASP A 104 -10.16 -12.34 14.91
N ALA A 105 -9.94 -11.45 13.93
CA ALA A 105 -10.64 -10.17 13.82
C ALA A 105 -12.07 -10.28 13.24
N GLY A 106 -12.51 -11.48 12.84
CA GLY A 106 -13.88 -11.77 12.41
C GLY A 106 -14.21 -11.38 10.97
N PHE A 107 -13.21 -11.27 10.08
CA PHE A 107 -13.46 -11.03 8.66
C PHE A 107 -13.95 -12.30 7.95
N GLU A 108 -14.78 -12.12 6.91
CA GLU A 108 -15.13 -13.21 5.99
C GLU A 108 -13.93 -13.51 5.09
N MET A 109 -13.31 -14.68 5.27
CA MET A 109 -12.05 -15.03 4.61
C MET A 109 -12.21 -15.76 3.28
N TYR A 110 -11.39 -15.36 2.31
CA TYR A 110 -11.27 -15.99 1.00
C TYR A 110 -9.82 -16.36 0.70
N ASP A 111 -9.59 -17.61 0.31
CA ASP A 111 -8.25 -18.08 -0.05
C ASP A 111 -7.86 -17.66 -1.49
N PRO A 112 -6.59 -17.32 -1.74
CA PRO A 112 -6.12 -16.97 -3.07
C PRO A 112 -6.07 -18.18 -4.00
N LYS A 113 -6.51 -18.01 -5.24
CA LYS A 113 -6.36 -19.01 -6.32
C LYS A 113 -5.11 -18.75 -7.16
N HIS A 114 -4.56 -17.54 -7.07
CA HIS A 114 -3.39 -17.07 -7.81
C HIS A 114 -2.56 -16.15 -6.92
N VAL A 115 -1.28 -16.00 -7.31
CA VAL A 115 -0.35 -15.04 -6.70
C VAL A 115 -0.97 -13.64 -6.69
N ASN A 116 -1.05 -13.05 -5.51
CA ASN A 116 -1.48 -11.67 -5.27
C ASN A 116 -0.84 -11.17 -3.98
N GLU A 117 -0.48 -9.89 -3.94
CA GLU A 117 0.24 -9.28 -2.81
C GLU A 117 -0.57 -8.16 -2.16
N GLY A 118 -1.88 -8.39 -2.03
CA GLY A 118 -2.79 -7.60 -1.20
C GLY A 118 -2.97 -6.16 -1.64
N GLU A 119 -3.24 -5.29 -0.68
CA GLU A 119 -3.45 -3.85 -0.89
C GLU A 119 -2.23 -3.10 -1.44
N GLY A 120 -1.03 -3.72 -1.43
CA GLY A 120 0.12 -3.17 -2.17
C GLY A 120 -0.09 -3.15 -3.68
N ASP A 121 -0.84 -4.11 -4.22
CA ASP A 121 -1.18 -4.18 -5.65
C ASP A 121 -2.67 -3.97 -5.94
N VAL A 122 -3.54 -3.96 -4.93
CA VAL A 122 -5.00 -3.85 -5.10
C VAL A 122 -5.52 -2.64 -4.34
N LEU A 123 -5.80 -1.56 -5.06
CA LEU A 123 -6.25 -0.29 -4.49
C LEU A 123 -7.71 -0.02 -4.86
N LEU A 124 -8.56 0.17 -3.84
CA LEU A 124 -9.93 0.65 -4.04
C LEU A 124 -9.90 2.17 -4.29
N ALA A 125 -10.33 2.59 -5.47
CA ALA A 125 -10.42 3.97 -5.93
C ALA A 125 -11.86 4.28 -6.38
N GLY A 126 -12.64 4.92 -5.51
CA GLY A 126 -14.08 5.13 -5.72
C GLY A 126 -14.81 3.80 -5.90
N ASP A 127 -15.45 3.64 -7.06
CA ASP A 127 -16.21 2.43 -7.42
C ASP A 127 -15.38 1.38 -8.18
N HIS A 128 -14.05 1.51 -8.21
CA HIS A 128 -13.16 0.62 -8.95
C HIS A 128 -12.08 0.00 -8.06
N LEU A 129 -11.76 -1.27 -8.33
CA LEU A 129 -10.53 -1.87 -7.84
C LEU A 129 -9.45 -1.75 -8.92
N LEU A 130 -8.47 -0.89 -8.68
CA LEU A 130 -7.25 -0.84 -9.49
C LEU A 130 -6.34 -1.98 -9.05
N ALA A 131 -6.01 -2.89 -9.97
CA ALA A 131 -5.21 -4.08 -9.66
C ALA A 131 -3.92 -4.11 -10.50
N GLY A 132 -2.79 -4.02 -9.84
CA GLY A 132 -1.44 -4.05 -10.41
C GLY A 132 -1.07 -5.43 -10.95
N THR A 133 -0.38 -5.47 -12.08
CA THR A 133 0.27 -6.67 -12.63
C THR A 133 1.57 -6.29 -13.34
N GLY A 134 2.43 -7.28 -13.57
CA GLY A 134 3.69 -7.15 -14.31
C GLY A 134 4.89 -7.66 -13.52
N PHE A 135 4.89 -7.46 -12.20
CA PHE A 135 5.97 -7.88 -11.32
C PHE A 135 5.49 -8.85 -10.24
N ARG A 136 4.52 -8.48 -9.41
CA ARG A 136 4.16 -9.27 -8.22
C ARG A 136 2.84 -10.02 -8.41
N THR A 137 1.73 -9.30 -8.37
CA THR A 137 0.40 -9.89 -8.53
C THR A 137 0.18 -10.44 -9.95
N ALA A 138 -0.37 -11.64 -10.04
CA ALA A 138 -0.67 -12.28 -11.31
C ALA A 138 -1.99 -11.75 -11.87
N HIS A 139 -2.02 -11.40 -13.16
CA HIS A 139 -3.23 -10.92 -13.85
C HIS A 139 -4.45 -11.85 -13.65
N ALA A 140 -4.25 -13.16 -13.55
CA ALA A 140 -5.33 -14.12 -13.31
C ALA A 140 -6.06 -13.92 -11.96
N SER A 141 -5.39 -13.34 -10.95
CA SER A 141 -6.01 -13.03 -9.66
C SER A 141 -7.12 -11.97 -9.77
N HIS A 142 -7.10 -11.13 -10.82
CA HIS A 142 -8.03 -10.01 -10.97
C HIS A 142 -9.48 -10.49 -11.16
N ALA A 143 -9.68 -11.62 -11.83
CA ALA A 143 -11.00 -12.23 -11.95
C ALA A 143 -11.53 -12.66 -10.57
N GLN A 144 -10.67 -13.22 -9.72
CA GLN A 144 -11.06 -13.60 -8.36
C GLN A 144 -11.39 -12.38 -7.50
N LEU A 145 -10.61 -11.30 -7.59
CA LEU A 145 -10.89 -10.05 -6.87
C LEU A 145 -12.31 -9.55 -7.17
N GLN A 146 -12.73 -9.60 -8.43
CA GLN A 146 -14.07 -9.19 -8.83
C GLN A 146 -15.15 -10.09 -8.22
N GLU A 147 -14.99 -11.42 -8.28
CA GLU A 147 -15.96 -12.36 -7.72
C GLU A 147 -16.09 -12.24 -6.19
N VAL A 148 -14.99 -11.96 -5.50
CA VAL A 148 -14.97 -11.84 -4.03
C VAL A 148 -15.58 -10.52 -3.58
N PHE A 149 -15.13 -9.41 -4.16
CA PHE A 149 -15.46 -8.07 -3.67
C PHE A 149 -16.65 -7.42 -4.39
N GLY A 150 -17.01 -7.88 -5.59
CA GLY A 150 -18.14 -7.33 -6.36
C GLY A 150 -17.87 -5.97 -7.01
N TYR A 151 -16.62 -5.52 -7.05
CA TYR A 151 -16.21 -4.28 -7.70
C TYR A 151 -15.65 -4.55 -9.10
N PRO A 152 -15.90 -3.66 -10.09
CA PRO A 152 -15.18 -3.68 -11.35
C PRO A 152 -13.67 -3.61 -11.11
N VAL A 153 -12.94 -4.62 -11.58
CA VAL A 153 -11.48 -4.68 -11.46
C VAL A 153 -10.84 -4.15 -12.74
N ILE A 154 -9.97 -3.14 -12.59
CA ILE A 154 -9.27 -2.48 -13.68
C ILE A 154 -7.77 -2.82 -13.60
N THR A 155 -7.31 -3.62 -14.55
CA THR A 155 -5.90 -4.05 -14.64
C THR A 155 -4.96 -2.88 -14.95
N MET A 156 -4.01 -2.64 -14.05
CA MET A 156 -2.91 -1.68 -14.19
C MET A 156 -1.61 -2.44 -14.48
N GLN A 157 -1.10 -2.35 -15.71
CA GLN A 157 0.15 -2.98 -16.11
C GLN A 157 1.33 -2.07 -15.76
N LEU A 158 2.10 -2.46 -14.75
CA LEU A 158 3.35 -1.82 -14.35
C LEU A 158 4.47 -2.24 -15.32
N VAL A 159 5.38 -1.32 -15.64
CA VAL A 159 6.46 -1.54 -16.63
C VAL A 159 7.85 -1.19 -16.13
N ASP A 160 7.97 -0.54 -14.97
CA ASP A 160 9.24 -0.19 -14.35
C ASP A 160 9.44 -0.99 -13.04
N PRO A 161 10.47 -1.83 -12.94
CA PRO A 161 10.68 -2.70 -11.78
C PRO A 161 10.99 -1.94 -10.48
N ARG A 162 11.32 -0.65 -10.55
CA ARG A 162 11.48 0.19 -9.35
C ARG A 162 10.12 0.42 -8.68
N PHE A 163 9.04 0.41 -9.45
CA PHE A 163 7.67 0.58 -8.97
C PHE A 163 6.90 -0.74 -9.12
N TYR A 164 7.41 -1.77 -8.43
CA TYR A 164 7.00 -3.18 -8.60
C TYR A 164 5.65 -3.53 -7.98
N HIS A 165 5.14 -2.67 -7.09
CA HIS A 165 3.78 -2.70 -6.54
C HIS A 165 3.00 -1.47 -6.96
N LEU A 166 1.69 -1.60 -7.14
CA LEU A 166 0.82 -0.50 -7.56
C LEU A 166 0.91 0.70 -6.59
N ASP A 167 0.98 0.45 -5.29
CA ASP A 167 1.06 1.48 -4.24
C ASP A 167 2.39 2.26 -4.23
N THR A 168 3.38 1.84 -5.00
CA THR A 168 4.63 2.60 -5.22
C THR A 168 4.53 3.53 -6.44
N ALA A 169 3.53 3.31 -7.30
CA ALA A 169 3.30 4.04 -8.55
C ALA A 169 2.00 4.87 -8.55
N LEU A 170 1.10 4.64 -7.59
CA LEU A 170 -0.21 5.29 -7.51
C LEU A 170 -0.67 5.43 -6.05
N THR A 171 -1.16 6.62 -5.70
CA THR A 171 -1.87 6.91 -4.46
C THR A 171 -3.33 7.20 -4.78
N VAL A 172 -4.27 6.54 -4.09
CA VAL A 172 -5.67 6.98 -4.07
C VAL A 172 -5.80 8.12 -3.07
N LEU A 173 -6.15 9.32 -3.54
CA LEU A 173 -6.29 10.50 -2.69
C LEU A 173 -7.68 10.60 -2.08
N ASP A 174 -8.71 10.34 -2.88
CA ASP A 174 -10.11 10.31 -2.47
C ASP A 174 -10.92 9.44 -3.46
N GLU A 175 -12.25 9.51 -3.40
CA GLU A 175 -13.15 8.71 -4.25
C GLU A 175 -13.00 9.01 -5.75
N GLN A 176 -12.48 10.18 -6.13
CA GLN A 176 -12.46 10.66 -7.52
C GLN A 176 -11.07 11.01 -8.04
N THR A 177 -10.08 11.12 -7.14
CA THR A 177 -8.75 11.63 -7.46
C THR A 177 -7.67 10.65 -7.04
N VAL A 178 -6.69 10.47 -7.92
CA VAL A 178 -5.46 9.73 -7.65
C VAL A 178 -4.24 10.61 -7.92
N ALA A 179 -3.12 10.29 -7.29
CA ALA A 179 -1.81 10.73 -7.72
C ALA A 179 -1.07 9.53 -8.34
N TYR A 180 -0.32 9.71 -9.43
CA TYR A 180 0.46 8.61 -10.02
C TYR A 180 1.67 9.08 -10.82
N LEU A 181 2.62 8.17 -11.09
CA LEU A 181 3.74 8.37 -12.01
C LEU A 181 3.39 7.75 -13.37
N PRO A 182 3.11 8.54 -14.43
CA PRO A 182 2.73 7.99 -15.73
C PRO A 182 3.71 6.95 -16.30
N GLU A 183 5.00 7.18 -16.15
CA GLU A 183 6.10 6.35 -16.68
C GLU A 183 6.14 4.94 -16.06
N ALA A 184 5.53 4.73 -14.90
CA ALA A 184 5.45 3.41 -14.27
C ALA A 184 4.45 2.47 -14.97
N PHE A 185 3.58 3.00 -15.86
CA PHE A 185 2.47 2.25 -16.45
C PHE A 185 2.62 2.07 -17.96
N SER A 186 2.10 0.96 -18.48
CA SER A 186 1.97 0.75 -19.93
C SER A 186 1.10 1.82 -20.61
N PRO A 187 1.27 2.09 -21.92
CA PRO A 187 0.45 3.08 -22.63
C PRO A 187 -1.06 2.85 -22.51
N GLY A 188 -1.49 1.59 -22.49
CA GLY A 188 -2.90 1.22 -22.31
C GLY A 188 -3.41 1.58 -20.91
N SER A 189 -2.67 1.23 -19.87
CA SER A 189 -3.02 1.58 -18.48
C SER A 189 -3.02 3.10 -18.27
N GLN A 190 -2.07 3.84 -18.85
CA GLN A 190 -2.09 5.30 -18.82
C GLN A 190 -3.35 5.89 -19.49
N ALA A 191 -3.80 5.32 -20.62
CA ALA A 191 -5.02 5.77 -21.28
C ALA A 191 -6.27 5.53 -20.44
N VAL A 192 -6.32 4.40 -19.73
CA VAL A 192 -7.40 4.10 -18.77
C VAL A 192 -7.36 5.07 -17.59
N LEU A 193 -6.20 5.30 -16.97
CA LEU A 193 -6.04 6.24 -15.86
C LEU A 193 -6.50 7.65 -16.23
N ARG A 194 -6.10 8.17 -17.40
CA ARG A 194 -6.57 9.48 -17.89
C ARG A 194 -8.09 9.56 -18.09
N ARG A 195 -8.73 8.43 -18.43
CA ARG A 195 -10.18 8.38 -18.64
C ARG A 195 -10.95 8.30 -17.32
N LEU A 196 -10.45 7.52 -16.37
CA LEU A 196 -11.09 7.33 -15.07
C LEU A 196 -10.81 8.50 -14.11
N PHE A 197 -9.61 9.08 -14.17
CA PHE A 197 -9.13 10.11 -13.26
C PHE A 197 -8.54 11.30 -14.05
N PRO A 198 -9.36 12.08 -14.77
CA PRO A 198 -8.88 13.19 -15.61
C PRO A 198 -8.18 14.28 -14.79
N ASP A 199 -8.51 14.42 -13.50
CA ASP A 199 -7.95 15.42 -12.60
C ASP A 199 -6.77 14.91 -11.77
N ALA A 200 -6.21 13.74 -12.12
CA ALA A 200 -5.11 13.14 -11.38
C ALA A 200 -3.90 14.07 -11.21
N VAL A 201 -3.18 13.90 -10.09
CA VAL A 201 -1.92 14.62 -9.82
C VAL A 201 -0.76 13.77 -10.30
N HIS A 202 0.08 14.29 -11.19
CA HIS A 202 1.26 13.56 -11.66
C HIS A 202 2.47 13.83 -10.77
N ALA A 203 3.03 12.76 -10.20
CA ALA A 203 4.32 12.81 -9.52
C ALA A 203 5.45 12.95 -10.54
N THR A 204 6.59 13.47 -10.09
CA THR A 204 7.83 13.43 -10.85
C THR A 204 8.56 12.12 -10.60
N MET A 205 9.48 11.74 -11.51
CA MET A 205 10.38 10.62 -11.25
C MET A 205 11.20 10.82 -9.97
N ALA A 206 11.63 12.05 -9.67
CA ALA A 206 12.39 12.36 -8.46
C ALA A 206 11.59 12.10 -7.16
N ASP A 207 10.31 12.49 -7.12
CA ASP A 207 9.43 12.15 -5.99
C ASP A 207 9.17 10.65 -5.91
N ALA A 208 8.97 10.00 -7.07
CA ALA A 208 8.73 8.57 -7.11
C ALA A 208 9.97 7.77 -6.62
N GLU A 209 11.17 8.23 -6.94
CA GLU A 209 12.44 7.60 -6.51
C GLU A 209 12.70 7.68 -5.00
N VAL A 210 11.91 8.49 -4.27
CA VAL A 210 11.89 8.51 -2.80
C VAL A 210 10.62 7.87 -2.23
N LEU A 211 9.92 7.06 -3.04
CA LEU A 211 8.63 6.42 -2.77
C LEU A 211 7.51 7.41 -2.43
N GLY A 212 7.53 8.61 -3.02
CA GLY A 212 6.57 9.69 -2.74
C GLY A 212 5.11 9.31 -2.94
N LEU A 213 4.83 8.38 -3.86
CA LEU A 213 3.49 7.85 -4.14
C LEU A 213 3.06 6.74 -3.19
N ASN A 214 3.95 6.25 -2.32
CA ASN A 214 3.61 5.29 -1.27
C ASN A 214 2.95 5.99 -0.08
N ALA A 215 1.87 6.73 -0.36
CA ALA A 215 1.22 7.62 0.58
C ALA A 215 -0.14 7.08 1.04
N VAL A 216 -0.57 7.53 2.21
CA VAL A 216 -1.91 7.25 2.75
C VAL A 216 -2.71 8.54 2.77
N SER A 217 -3.90 8.51 2.19
CA SER A 217 -4.83 9.64 2.19
C SER A 217 -6.14 9.29 2.90
N ASP A 218 -6.67 10.26 3.64
CA ASP A 218 -8.00 10.20 4.24
C ASP A 218 -9.05 11.08 3.54
N GLY A 219 -8.69 11.63 2.37
CA GLY A 219 -9.49 12.57 1.59
C GLY A 219 -9.21 14.04 1.90
N ARG A 220 -8.48 14.34 2.97
CA ARG A 220 -8.01 15.70 3.31
C ARG A 220 -6.51 15.72 3.58
N HIS A 221 -6.04 14.84 4.45
CA HIS A 221 -4.64 14.71 4.82
C HIS A 221 -3.97 13.64 3.96
N VAL A 222 -2.76 13.93 3.49
CA VAL A 222 -1.93 12.98 2.74
C VAL A 222 -0.62 12.79 3.49
N VAL A 223 -0.44 11.61 4.07
CA VAL A 223 0.79 11.20 4.76
C VAL A 223 1.71 10.53 3.75
N LEU A 224 2.86 11.15 3.49
CA LEU A 224 3.81 10.75 2.45
C LEU A 224 5.26 10.92 2.89
N PRO A 225 6.25 10.29 2.22
CA PRO A 225 7.66 10.52 2.52
C PRO A 225 8.03 11.99 2.46
N ALA A 226 8.70 12.50 3.50
CA ALA A 226 9.05 13.91 3.64
C ALA A 226 9.94 14.43 2.48
N GLN A 227 10.64 13.53 1.78
CA GLN A 227 11.51 13.84 0.66
C GLN A 227 10.76 14.13 -0.66
N ALA A 228 9.47 13.75 -0.77
CA ALA A 228 8.66 13.91 -1.98
C ALA A 228 8.09 15.34 -2.10
N THR A 229 8.99 16.33 -2.17
CA THR A 229 8.64 17.75 -1.98
C THR A 229 7.80 18.35 -3.10
N ASP A 230 7.99 17.93 -4.37
CA ASP A 230 7.23 18.50 -5.49
C ASP A 230 5.81 17.94 -5.51
N LEU A 231 5.65 16.63 -5.34
CA LEU A 231 4.35 15.99 -5.13
C LEU A 231 3.61 16.63 -3.95
N ALA A 232 4.29 16.83 -2.81
CA ALA A 232 3.67 17.46 -1.64
C ALA A 232 3.17 18.89 -1.95
N ALA A 233 3.94 19.67 -2.71
CA ALA A 233 3.53 21.02 -3.14
C ALA A 233 2.29 20.98 -4.05
N LYS A 234 2.31 20.12 -5.09
CA LYS A 234 1.17 19.94 -5.99
C LYS A 234 -0.10 19.53 -5.26
N LEU A 235 0.00 18.66 -4.26
CA LEU A 235 -1.14 18.25 -3.44
C LEU A 235 -1.69 19.40 -2.59
N ARG A 236 -0.81 20.23 -1.99
CA ARG A 236 -1.25 21.43 -1.26
C ARG A 236 -1.94 22.45 -2.17
N ASP A 237 -1.45 22.62 -3.39
CA ASP A 237 -2.09 23.51 -4.37
C ASP A 237 -3.50 23.03 -4.77
N ARG A 238 -3.77 21.72 -4.63
CA ARG A 238 -5.09 21.11 -4.79
C ARG A 238 -5.94 21.14 -3.51
N GLY A 239 -5.41 21.67 -2.41
CA GLY A 239 -6.10 21.85 -1.14
C GLY A 239 -5.94 20.71 -0.13
N TYR A 240 -5.12 19.69 -0.43
CA TYR A 240 -4.81 18.65 0.55
C TYR A 240 -3.81 19.16 1.60
N GLU A 241 -3.89 18.61 2.81
CA GLU A 241 -2.92 18.86 3.87
C GLU A 241 -1.84 17.76 3.85
N THR A 242 -0.62 18.12 3.47
CA THR A 242 0.47 17.14 3.33
C THR A 242 1.28 17.01 4.60
N ILE A 243 1.53 15.78 5.03
CA ILE A 243 2.23 15.44 6.26
C ILE A 243 3.43 14.57 5.90
N GLY A 244 4.62 15.18 5.96
CA GLY A 244 5.88 14.49 5.69
C GLY A 244 6.27 13.59 6.86
N VAL A 245 6.56 12.32 6.57
CA VAL A 245 7.12 11.36 7.53
C VAL A 245 8.45 10.83 7.03
N ASP A 246 9.36 10.54 7.95
CA ASP A 246 10.63 9.90 7.64
C ASP A 246 10.53 8.39 7.87
N LEU A 247 10.76 7.61 6.81
CA LEU A 247 10.83 6.15 6.81
C LEU A 247 12.10 5.69 6.08
N SER A 248 13.20 6.45 6.20
CA SER A 248 14.44 6.17 5.47
C SER A 248 14.97 4.75 5.65
N GLU A 249 14.76 4.13 6.82
CA GLU A 249 15.20 2.75 7.07
C GLU A 249 14.31 1.73 6.38
N LEU A 250 12.98 1.88 6.46
CA LEU A 250 12.04 0.97 5.78
C LEU A 250 12.12 1.12 4.26
N ARG A 251 12.48 2.32 3.76
CA ARG A 251 12.73 2.57 2.33
C ARG A 251 13.88 1.71 1.78
N LYS A 252 14.84 1.28 2.61
CA LYS A 252 15.92 0.36 2.18
C LYS A 252 15.39 -1.02 1.77
N ALA A 253 14.20 -1.40 2.21
CA ALA A 253 13.50 -2.59 1.74
C ALA A 253 12.50 -2.29 0.59
N GLY A 254 12.42 -1.04 0.14
CA GLY A 254 11.52 -0.60 -0.92
C GLY A 254 10.08 -0.34 -0.47
N GLY A 255 9.86 0.01 0.80
CA GLY A 255 8.53 0.36 1.33
C GLY A 255 8.47 1.75 1.98
N GLY A 256 7.28 2.35 1.97
CA GLY A 256 6.99 3.65 2.58
C GLY A 256 5.75 3.62 3.49
N PRO A 257 5.08 4.77 3.71
CA PRO A 257 3.92 4.87 4.59
C PRO A 257 2.79 3.91 4.25
N LYS A 258 2.43 3.83 2.97
CA LYS A 258 1.36 2.95 2.50
C LYS A 258 1.71 1.48 2.63
N CYS A 259 2.92 1.04 2.28
CA CYS A 259 3.31 -0.36 2.45
C CYS A 259 3.18 -0.83 3.90
N CYS A 260 3.47 0.04 4.88
CA CYS A 260 3.35 -0.26 6.31
C CYS A 260 1.90 -0.35 6.81
N THR A 261 0.91 -0.06 5.96
CA THR A 261 -0.45 0.28 6.37
C THR A 261 -1.49 -0.42 5.49
N LEU A 262 -2.19 -1.39 6.08
CA LEU A 262 -3.37 -2.00 5.46
C LEU A 262 -4.64 -1.34 5.98
N ARG A 263 -5.51 -0.87 5.08
CA ARG A 263 -6.79 -0.29 5.48
C ARG A 263 -7.86 -1.37 5.65
N LEU A 264 -8.39 -1.48 6.87
CA LEU A 264 -9.42 -2.43 7.28
C LEU A 264 -10.82 -1.85 6.97
N ARG A 265 -11.26 -1.98 5.72
CA ARG A 265 -12.58 -1.48 5.28
C ARG A 265 -13.70 -2.40 5.80
N GLN A 266 -14.42 -1.93 6.80
CA GLN A 266 -15.66 -2.54 7.25
C GLN A 266 -16.79 -2.17 6.30
N GLY A 267 -17.73 -3.08 6.08
CA GLY A 267 -18.97 -2.76 5.38
C GLY A 267 -19.77 -1.70 6.13
N LYS A 268 -20.60 -0.93 5.42
CA LYS A 268 -21.60 -0.10 6.09
C LYS A 268 -22.46 -1.02 6.96
N ALA A 269 -22.57 -0.74 8.25
CA ALA A 269 -23.55 -1.39 9.10
C ALA A 269 -24.90 -1.32 8.37
N SER A 270 -25.50 -2.48 8.11
CA SER A 270 -26.82 -2.56 7.50
C SER A 270 -27.76 -1.69 8.34
N LYS A 271 -28.30 -0.63 7.76
CA LYS A 271 -29.39 0.14 8.38
C LYS A 271 -30.66 -0.71 8.41
#